data_AF-A0A927F714-F1
#
_entry.id   AF-A0A927F714-F1
#
_cell.length_a   1.000
_cell.length_b   1.000
_cell.length_c   1.000
_cell.angle_alpha   90.00
_cell.angle_beta   90.00
_cell.angle_gamma   90.00
#
_symmetry.space_group_name_H-M   'P 1'
#
loop_
_entity.id
_entity.type
_entity.pdbx_description
1 polymer ?
#
loop_
_entity_poly.entity_id
_entity_poly.type
_entity_poly.pdbx_seq_one_letter_code
_entity_poly.pdbx_strand_id
1 'polypeptide(L)'
;MSYDVYAKDNSSNGGTPVNTISLSAGQAFTTNASLDDLWSAGANPRWSNADGLLGNLFATGTDDSGASVGTLIGQAFGPYNDDGFSAPYGALVGKIGSSYILLGTSFAGVAPEAGVLQLMYWDSNAYDNTEYITVEVNAVPDAGGIALSLMGIAALVGFRRFSRR
;
A
#
# COMPACT_ATOMS: atom_id res chain seq x y z
N MET A 1 -5.83 -0.80 9.54
CA MET A 1 -5.09 -2.06 9.87
C MET A 1 -3.66 -1.90 9.39
N SER A 2 -2.68 -2.48 10.09
CA SER A 2 -1.26 -2.33 9.77
C SER A 2 -0.73 -3.57 9.04
N TYR A 3 0.14 -3.37 8.05
CA TYR A 3 0.75 -4.42 7.24
C TYR A 3 2.22 -4.12 6.98
N ASP A 4 3.10 -5.08 7.25
CA ASP A 4 4.51 -4.97 6.89
C ASP A 4 4.69 -5.41 5.43
N VAL A 5 5.36 -4.58 4.64
CA VAL A 5 5.68 -4.83 3.23
C VAL A 5 7.19 -4.93 3.10
N TYR A 6 7.68 -6.16 3.02
CA TYR A 6 9.10 -6.47 2.90
C TYR A 6 9.57 -6.26 1.47
N ALA A 7 10.62 -5.45 1.28
CA ALA A 7 11.07 -5.05 -0.06
C ALA A 7 11.51 -6.26 -0.92
N LYS A 8 12.06 -7.28 -0.28
CA LYS A 8 12.44 -8.55 -0.91
C LYS A 8 11.23 -9.45 -1.16
N ASP A 9 10.54 -9.85 -0.09
CA ASP A 9 9.52 -10.89 -0.17
C ASP A 9 8.24 -10.40 -0.85
N ASN A 10 8.00 -9.09 -0.89
CA ASN A 10 6.82 -8.47 -1.48
C ASN A 10 7.14 -7.60 -2.70
N SER A 11 8.29 -7.83 -3.36
CA SER A 11 8.63 -7.17 -4.62
C SER A 11 7.66 -7.53 -5.76
N SER A 12 7.41 -6.57 -6.65
CA SER A 12 6.63 -6.79 -7.88
C SER A 12 7.29 -7.81 -8.82
N ASN A 13 8.62 -7.91 -8.79
CA ASN A 13 9.37 -8.93 -9.52
C ASN A 13 10.09 -9.88 -8.57
N GLY A 14 9.72 -11.16 -8.61
CA GLY A 14 10.35 -12.21 -7.78
C GLY A 14 9.82 -12.33 -6.35
N GLY A 15 8.93 -11.44 -5.92
CA GLY A 15 8.22 -11.50 -4.64
C GLY A 15 6.76 -11.96 -4.76
N THR A 16 6.05 -11.95 -3.64
CA THR A 16 4.60 -12.18 -3.53
C THR A 16 3.94 -11.00 -2.82
N PRO A 17 2.96 -10.29 -3.42
CA PRO A 17 2.31 -9.15 -2.78
C PRO A 17 1.62 -9.48 -1.45
N VAL A 18 1.54 -8.50 -0.56
CA VAL A 18 0.79 -8.61 0.71
C VAL A 18 -0.70 -8.38 0.46
N ASN A 19 -1.51 -9.40 0.70
CA ASN A 19 -2.97 -9.26 0.66
C ASN A 19 -3.48 -8.54 1.91
N THR A 20 -4.32 -7.50 1.72
CA THR A 20 -4.86 -6.70 2.82
C THR A 20 -6.38 -6.87 2.98
N ILE A 21 -7.14 -5.82 2.73
CA ILE A 21 -8.61 -5.79 2.81
C ILE A 21 -9.23 -6.00 1.43
N SER A 22 -10.43 -6.58 1.41
CA SER A 22 -11.29 -6.60 0.22
C SER A 22 -12.06 -5.29 0.11
N LEU A 23 -12.06 -4.70 -1.09
CA LEU A 23 -12.74 -3.46 -1.42
C LEU A 23 -13.78 -3.72 -2.51
N SER A 24 -14.90 -3.01 -2.44
CA SER A 24 -15.85 -2.88 -3.55
C SER A 24 -15.36 -1.81 -4.52
N ALA A 25 -15.69 -1.95 -5.82
CA ALA A 25 -15.41 -0.90 -6.79
C ALA A 25 -16.08 0.43 -6.37
N GLY A 26 -15.31 1.52 -6.40
CA GLY A 26 -15.74 2.84 -5.94
C GLY A 26 -15.65 3.07 -4.43
N GLN A 27 -15.28 2.07 -3.63
CA GLN A 27 -15.14 2.23 -2.18
C GLN A 27 -13.93 3.11 -1.85
N ALA A 28 -14.14 4.10 -0.98
CA ALA A 28 -13.07 4.98 -0.52
C ALA A 28 -12.14 4.25 0.46
N PHE A 29 -10.84 4.43 0.28
CA PHE A 29 -9.81 3.92 1.18
C PHE A 29 -8.61 4.88 1.27
N THR A 30 -7.84 4.72 2.33
CA THR A 30 -6.59 5.44 2.55
C THR A 30 -5.47 4.48 2.88
N THR A 31 -4.25 4.88 2.52
CA THR A 31 -3.01 4.23 2.98
C THR A 31 -2.07 5.27 3.56
N ASN A 32 -1.29 4.88 4.57
CA ASN A 32 -0.28 5.73 5.17
C ASN A 32 0.94 4.89 5.58
N ALA A 33 2.14 5.33 5.21
CA ALA A 33 3.42 4.83 5.68
C ALA A 33 4.23 5.99 6.27
N SER A 34 5.13 5.71 7.21
CA SER A 34 5.98 6.74 7.78
C SER A 34 6.93 7.32 6.72
N LEU A 35 7.24 8.62 6.83
CA LEU A 35 8.25 9.26 5.98
C LEU A 35 9.68 8.80 6.30
N ASP A 36 9.89 8.33 7.53
CA ASP A 36 11.19 7.93 8.08
C ASP A 36 11.40 6.40 8.03
N ASP A 37 10.41 5.64 7.57
CA ASP A 37 10.48 4.19 7.42
C ASP A 37 11.02 3.86 6.02
N LEU A 38 12.25 3.36 5.99
CA LEU A 38 13.02 3.21 4.77
C LEU A 38 13.23 1.74 4.40
N TRP A 39 13.24 1.51 3.09
CA TRP A 39 13.62 0.24 2.49
C TRP A 39 14.62 0.46 1.35
N SER A 40 15.26 -0.60 0.87
CA SER A 40 16.33 -0.49 -0.11
C SER A 40 16.11 -1.38 -1.33
N ALA A 41 16.41 -0.82 -2.51
CA ALA A 41 16.52 -1.58 -3.76
C ALA A 41 17.95 -2.14 -3.95
N GLY A 42 18.74 -2.26 -2.87
CA GLY A 42 20.08 -2.84 -2.85
C GLY A 42 21.21 -1.84 -2.63
N ALA A 43 22.25 -1.86 -3.46
CA ALA A 43 23.45 -1.04 -3.22
C ALA A 43 23.14 0.46 -3.19
N ASN A 44 23.80 1.19 -2.28
CA ASN A 44 23.68 2.64 -2.17
C ASN A 44 23.99 3.33 -3.52
N PRO A 45 23.30 4.44 -3.83
CA PRO A 45 22.28 5.12 -3.02
C PRO A 45 20.84 4.74 -3.47
N ARG A 46 20.35 3.56 -3.08
CA ARG A 46 19.02 3.05 -3.44
C ARG A 46 18.08 2.81 -2.24
N TRP A 47 18.25 3.60 -1.19
CA TRP A 47 17.29 3.71 -0.09
C TRP A 47 16.21 4.75 -0.41
N SER A 48 14.97 4.45 -0.04
CA SER A 48 13.83 5.37 -0.15
C SER A 48 12.78 5.08 0.91
N ASN A 49 11.86 6.02 1.12
CA ASN A 49 10.58 5.71 1.75
C ASN A 49 9.60 5.16 0.70
N ALA A 50 8.32 5.07 1.06
CA ALA A 50 7.26 4.56 0.19
C ALA A 50 7.02 5.36 -1.10
N ASP A 51 7.50 6.61 -1.23
CA ASP A 51 7.38 7.39 -2.48
C ASP A 51 8.36 6.92 -3.58
N GLY A 52 9.41 6.18 -3.17
CA GLY A 52 10.44 5.64 -4.05
C GLY A 52 11.63 6.56 -4.29
N LEU A 53 12.48 6.14 -5.21
CA LEU A 53 13.77 6.75 -5.57
C LEU A 53 13.58 7.99 -6.46
N LEU A 54 13.12 9.07 -5.83
CA LEU A 54 12.74 10.33 -6.49
C LEU A 54 13.77 11.45 -6.33
N GLY A 55 14.69 11.36 -5.36
CA GLY A 55 15.62 12.44 -5.06
C GLY A 55 16.68 12.03 -4.05
N ASN A 56 17.54 13.00 -3.70
CA ASN A 56 18.62 12.76 -2.75
C ASN A 56 18.06 12.52 -1.34
N LEU A 57 18.47 11.43 -0.72
CA LEU A 57 18.20 11.10 0.67
C LEU A 57 19.52 10.89 1.39
N PHE A 58 19.69 11.53 2.53
CA PHE A 58 20.90 11.43 3.35
C PHE A 58 20.61 10.71 4.65
N ALA A 59 21.51 9.82 5.05
CA ALA A 59 21.42 9.12 6.32
C ALA A 59 21.42 10.11 7.48
N THR A 60 20.55 9.85 8.45
CA THR A 60 20.40 10.53 9.73
C THR A 60 21.21 9.85 10.84
N GLY A 61 21.67 8.61 10.59
CA GLY A 61 22.40 7.78 11.56
C GLY A 61 21.50 7.05 12.56
N THR A 62 20.18 7.30 12.51
CA THR A 62 19.14 6.55 13.22
C THR A 62 18.10 5.96 12.27
N ASP A 63 18.28 6.16 10.96
CA ASP A 63 17.46 5.56 9.91
C ASP A 63 17.86 4.10 9.65
N ASP A 64 17.04 3.40 8.86
CA ASP A 64 17.18 1.97 8.60
C ASP A 64 18.43 1.59 7.79
N SER A 65 19.09 2.55 7.14
CA SER A 65 20.26 2.25 6.30
C SER A 65 21.51 1.83 7.08
N GLY A 66 21.57 2.16 8.37
CA GLY A 66 22.76 1.97 9.21
C GLY A 66 24.00 2.74 8.75
N ALA A 67 23.86 3.65 7.77
CA ALA A 67 24.97 4.45 7.25
C ALA A 67 25.31 5.64 8.18
N SER A 68 26.53 6.16 8.09
CA SER A 68 26.94 7.35 8.84
C SER A 68 26.14 8.58 8.44
N VAL A 69 25.84 9.46 9.40
CA VAL A 69 25.13 10.73 9.17
C VAL A 69 25.73 11.50 7.99
N GLY A 70 24.87 11.98 7.08
CA GLY A 70 25.27 12.76 5.90
C GLY A 70 25.75 11.92 4.71
N THR A 71 25.75 10.58 4.82
CA THR A 71 25.98 9.69 3.66
C THR A 71 24.80 9.78 2.71
N LEU A 72 25.05 9.95 1.40
CA LEU A 72 24.00 9.84 0.39
C LEU A 72 23.56 8.36 0.30
N ILE A 73 22.31 8.09 0.67
CA ILE A 73 21.73 6.74 0.71
C ILE A 73 20.61 6.55 -0.30
N GLY A 74 19.97 7.62 -0.77
CA GLY A 74 18.98 7.58 -1.85
C GLY A 74 19.27 8.62 -2.92
N GLN A 75 18.92 8.33 -4.17
CA GLN A 75 18.96 9.28 -5.28
C GLN A 75 17.86 8.96 -6.30
N ALA A 76 17.56 9.90 -7.20
CA ALA A 76 16.64 9.64 -8.31
C ALA A 76 17.16 8.51 -9.21
N PHE A 77 16.32 7.48 -9.46
CA PHE A 77 16.70 6.32 -10.29
C PHE A 77 15.85 6.14 -11.55
N GLY A 78 14.77 6.92 -11.68
CA GLY A 78 13.82 6.83 -12.78
C GLY A 78 12.67 5.85 -12.50
N PRO A 79 11.76 5.65 -13.47
CA PRO A 79 10.64 4.73 -13.32
C PRO A 79 11.00 3.29 -13.69
N TYR A 80 10.37 2.33 -13.01
CA TYR A 80 10.29 0.93 -13.40
C TYR A 80 8.94 0.68 -14.08
N ASN A 81 8.97 -0.05 -15.20
CA ASN A 81 7.78 -0.43 -15.96
C ASN A 81 7.57 -1.94 -15.83
N ASP A 82 6.40 -2.35 -15.34
CA ASP A 82 6.01 -3.75 -15.20
C ASP A 82 4.50 -3.90 -15.35
N ASP A 83 4.06 -4.99 -15.98
CA ASP A 83 2.64 -5.26 -16.28
C ASP A 83 1.86 -4.05 -16.86
N GLY A 84 2.53 -3.22 -17.67
CA GLY A 84 1.93 -2.01 -18.26
C GLY A 84 1.75 -0.82 -17.31
N PHE A 85 2.21 -0.91 -16.07
CA PHE A 85 2.22 0.17 -15.08
C PHE A 85 3.63 0.74 -14.91
N SER A 86 3.71 2.07 -14.74
CA SER A 86 4.98 2.79 -14.54
C SER A 86 4.93 3.53 -13.21
N ALA A 87 5.89 3.24 -12.33
CA ALA A 87 6.08 3.93 -11.06
C ALA A 87 7.57 4.05 -10.72
N PRO A 88 7.97 4.95 -9.82
CA PRO A 88 9.36 5.05 -9.36
C PRO A 88 9.85 3.72 -8.79
N TYR A 89 11.13 3.40 -9.03
CA TYR A 89 11.77 2.30 -8.30
C TYR A 89 11.68 2.53 -6.79
N GLY A 90 11.44 1.46 -6.03
CA GLY A 90 11.33 1.49 -4.57
C GLY A 90 10.07 2.15 -4.03
N ALA A 91 9.07 2.41 -4.88
CA ALA A 91 7.79 2.95 -4.44
C ALA A 91 6.87 1.85 -3.89
N LEU A 92 5.97 2.23 -2.99
CA LEU A 92 4.84 1.40 -2.58
C LEU A 92 3.75 1.47 -3.65
N VAL A 93 3.43 0.32 -4.22
CA VAL A 93 2.38 0.17 -5.24
C VAL A 93 1.28 -0.74 -4.71
N GLY A 94 0.04 -0.35 -4.97
CA GLY A 94 -1.16 -1.14 -4.72
C GLY A 94 -1.65 -1.79 -6.02
N LYS A 95 -2.19 -3.00 -5.94
CA LYS A 95 -2.97 -3.64 -7.01
C LYS A 95 -4.34 -4.06 -6.49
N ILE A 96 -5.40 -3.74 -7.23
CA ILE A 96 -6.76 -4.21 -6.97
C ILE A 96 -7.30 -4.76 -8.29
N GLY A 97 -7.57 -6.06 -8.34
CA GLY A 97 -7.94 -6.71 -9.60
C GLY A 97 -6.79 -6.60 -10.62
N SER A 98 -7.06 -5.98 -11.77
CA SER A 98 -6.03 -5.69 -12.78
C SER A 98 -5.39 -4.31 -12.66
N SER A 99 -5.95 -3.43 -11.83
CA SER A 99 -5.54 -2.02 -11.74
C SER A 99 -4.42 -1.82 -10.72
N TYR A 100 -3.36 -1.13 -11.16
CA TYR A 100 -2.27 -0.66 -10.32
C TYR A 100 -2.47 0.79 -9.88
N ILE A 101 -1.99 1.12 -8.69
CA ILE A 101 -2.10 2.42 -8.05
C ILE A 101 -0.77 2.76 -7.39
N LEU A 102 -0.19 3.92 -7.68
CA LEU A 102 0.91 4.45 -6.90
C LEU A 102 0.34 4.93 -5.55
N LEU A 103 0.70 4.25 -4.46
CA LEU A 103 0.20 4.58 -3.13
C LEU A 103 1.13 5.60 -2.45
N GLY A 104 2.44 5.42 -2.60
CA GLY A 104 3.41 6.30 -1.95
C GLY A 104 3.32 6.23 -0.42
N THR A 105 3.84 7.28 0.23
CA THR A 105 3.76 7.47 1.68
C THR A 105 2.34 7.75 2.15
N SER A 106 1.49 8.34 1.29
CA SER A 106 0.09 8.58 1.60
C SER A 106 -0.79 8.53 0.34
N PHE A 107 -1.90 7.79 0.44
CA PHE A 107 -2.93 7.73 -0.59
C PHE A 107 -4.30 7.97 0.03
N ALA A 108 -5.15 8.72 -0.68
CA ALA A 108 -6.58 8.80 -0.40
C ALA A 108 -7.34 8.82 -1.72
N GLY A 109 -8.20 7.83 -1.93
CA GLY A 109 -8.92 7.67 -3.19
C GLY A 109 -9.97 6.57 -3.12
N VAL A 110 -10.40 6.11 -4.29
CA VAL A 110 -11.40 5.04 -4.43
C VAL A 110 -10.80 3.82 -5.11
N ALA A 111 -11.29 2.63 -4.76
CA ALA A 111 -10.91 1.39 -5.41
C ALA A 111 -11.41 1.39 -6.88
N PRO A 112 -10.53 1.27 -7.89
CA PRO A 112 -10.94 1.29 -9.30
C PRO A 112 -11.71 0.03 -9.70
N GLU A 113 -11.43 -1.08 -9.03
CA GLU A 113 -12.05 -2.38 -9.22
C GLU A 113 -12.48 -2.95 -7.85
N ALA A 114 -13.30 -3.99 -7.87
CA ALA A 114 -13.56 -4.78 -6.67
C ALA A 114 -12.49 -5.86 -6.53
N GLY A 115 -12.01 -6.10 -5.32
CA GLY A 115 -10.98 -7.12 -5.07
C GLY A 115 -10.20 -6.88 -3.79
N VAL A 116 -9.22 -7.74 -3.53
CA VAL A 116 -8.26 -7.55 -2.44
C VAL A 116 -7.23 -6.51 -2.86
N LEU A 117 -7.00 -5.50 -2.01
CA LEU A 117 -5.85 -4.61 -2.17
C LEU A 117 -4.57 -5.39 -1.82
N GLN A 118 -3.71 -5.54 -2.82
CA GLN A 118 -2.40 -6.16 -2.71
C GLN A 118 -1.33 -5.06 -2.65
N LEU A 119 -0.44 -5.11 -1.66
CA LEU A 119 0.67 -4.17 -1.50
C LEU A 119 1.96 -4.80 -2.00
N MET A 120 2.77 -4.03 -2.72
CA MET A 120 4.06 -4.48 -3.25
C MET A 120 5.12 -3.40 -3.24
N TYR A 121 6.37 -3.84 -3.12
CA TYR A 121 7.57 -3.05 -3.36
C TYR A 121 7.86 -3.01 -4.87
N TRP A 122 7.89 -1.82 -5.46
CA TRP A 122 8.02 -1.68 -6.92
C TRP A 122 9.47 -1.69 -7.37
N ASP A 123 9.94 -2.84 -7.86
CA ASP A 123 11.31 -3.00 -8.33
C ASP A 123 11.44 -4.19 -9.30
N SER A 124 12.53 -4.17 -10.08
CA SER A 124 12.85 -5.16 -11.10
C SER A 124 13.55 -6.41 -10.58
N ASN A 125 14.06 -6.41 -9.35
CA ASN A 125 14.89 -7.48 -8.83
C ASN A 125 14.79 -7.64 -7.30
N ALA A 126 13.94 -8.57 -6.82
CA ALA A 126 13.83 -8.85 -5.39
C ALA A 126 15.14 -9.23 -4.67
N TYR A 127 16.14 -9.79 -5.37
CA TYR A 127 17.25 -10.49 -4.71
C TYR A 127 18.18 -9.59 -3.90
N ASP A 128 18.34 -8.32 -4.30
CA ASP A 128 19.17 -7.34 -3.59
C ASP A 128 18.35 -6.38 -2.72
N ASN A 129 17.03 -6.55 -2.64
CA ASN A 129 16.19 -5.71 -1.80
C ASN A 129 16.31 -6.08 -0.32
N THR A 130 16.23 -5.08 0.55
CA THR A 130 16.33 -5.24 2.00
C THR A 130 15.37 -4.33 2.75
N GLU A 131 15.13 -4.65 4.01
CA GLU A 131 14.18 -3.99 4.92
C GLU A 131 12.71 -4.07 4.46
N TYR A 132 11.84 -3.42 5.21
CA TYR A 132 10.40 -3.38 5.02
C TYR A 132 9.88 -2.02 5.47
N ILE A 133 8.66 -1.67 5.05
CA ILE A 133 7.91 -0.57 5.65
C ILE A 133 6.60 -1.08 6.25
N THR A 134 6.05 -0.32 7.19
CA THR A 134 4.74 -0.55 7.80
C THR A 134 3.70 0.35 7.17
N VAL A 135 2.66 -0.24 6.58
CA VAL A 135 1.56 0.47 5.90
C VAL A 135 0.26 0.32 6.67
N GLU A 136 -0.32 1.45 7.06
CA GLU A 136 -1.68 1.51 7.57
C GLU A 136 -2.68 1.60 6.41
N VAL A 137 -3.64 0.68 6.35
CA VAL A 137 -4.73 0.68 5.37
C VAL A 137 -6.06 0.82 6.07
N ASN A 138 -6.88 1.79 5.64
CA ASN A 138 -8.22 2.03 6.19
C ASN A 138 -9.23 2.20 5.05
N ALA A 139 -10.44 1.67 5.21
CA ALA A 139 -11.51 1.85 4.25
C ALA A 139 -12.78 2.38 4.92
N VAL A 140 -13.50 3.23 4.21
CA VAL A 140 -14.82 3.68 4.65
C VAL A 140 -15.83 2.59 4.28
N PRO A 141 -16.72 2.16 5.20
CA PRO A 141 -17.79 1.23 4.85
C PRO A 141 -18.62 1.76 3.69
N ASP A 142 -19.03 0.88 2.78
CA ASP A 142 -19.89 1.31 1.68
C ASP A 142 -21.23 1.84 2.22
N ALA A 143 -21.71 2.95 1.66
CA ALA A 143 -23.02 3.48 2.06
C ALA A 143 -24.15 2.45 1.80
N GLY A 144 -23.95 1.55 0.83
CA GLY A 144 -24.87 0.47 0.49
C GLY A 144 -25.03 -0.59 1.60
N GLY A 145 -23.94 -1.04 2.24
CA GLY A 145 -23.98 -2.00 3.34
C GLY A 145 -24.62 -1.41 4.60
N ILE A 146 -24.42 -0.12 4.86
CA ILE A 146 -25.11 0.58 5.95
C ILE A 146 -26.62 0.69 5.66
N ALA A 147 -27.01 1.05 4.43
CA ALA A 147 -28.42 1.14 4.06
C ALA A 147 -29.13 -0.22 4.11
N LEU A 148 -28.50 -1.28 3.60
CA LEU A 148 -29.07 -2.64 3.59
C LEU A 148 -29.17 -3.25 4.99
N SER A 149 -28.17 -3.02 5.86
CA SER A 149 -28.24 -3.47 7.26
C SER A 149 -29.33 -2.77 8.05
N LEU A 150 -29.50 -1.45 7.86
CA LEU A 150 -30.60 -0.69 8.45
C LEU A 150 -31.97 -1.15 7.94
N MET A 151 -32.11 -1.43 6.64
CA MET A 151 -33.35 -1.99 6.09
C MET A 151 -33.63 -3.40 6.62
N GLY A 152 -32.62 -4.26 6.74
CA GLY A 152 -32.76 -5.61 7.29
C GLY A 152 -33.22 -5.62 8.75
N ILE A 153 -32.67 -4.71 9.58
CA ILE A 153 -33.11 -4.52 10.96
C ILE A 153 -34.55 -3.98 11.01
N ALA A 154 -34.88 -2.99 10.18
CA ALA A 154 -36.24 -2.44 10.10
C ALA A 154 -37.28 -3.49 9.71
N ALA A 155 -36.95 -4.37 8.76
CA ALA A 155 -37.81 -5.49 8.37
C ALA A 155 -38.03 -6.48 9.53
N LEU A 156 -36.96 -6.89 10.25
CA LEU A 156 -37.08 -7.80 11.39
C LEU A 156 -37.93 -7.24 12.53
N VAL A 157 -37.83 -5.94 12.81
CA VAL A 157 -38.64 -5.26 13.83
C VAL A 157 -40.10 -5.12 13.36
N GLY A 158 -40.32 -4.86 12.07
CA GLY A 158 -41.65 -4.78 11.46
C GLY A 158 -42.45 -6.08 11.57
N PHE A 159 -41.82 -7.23 11.31
CA PHE A 159 -42.49 -8.54 11.36
C PHE A 159 -42.89 -8.98 12.78
N ARG A 160 -42.16 -8.55 13.83
CA ARG A 160 -42.53 -8.87 15.22
C ARG A 160 -43.80 -8.16 15.70
N ARG A 161 -44.23 -7.08 15.04
CA ARG A 161 -45.39 -6.28 15.47
C ARG A 161 -46.74 -6.84 14.97
N PHE A 162 -46.75 -7.79 14.03
CA PHE A 162 -47.97 -8.38 13.47
C PHE A 162 -48.38 -9.74 14.08
N SER A 163 -47.60 -10.31 15.01
CA SER A 163 -47.89 -11.63 15.61
C SER A 163 -48.67 -11.58 16.93
N ARG A 164 -49.28 -10.44 17.28
CA ARG A 164 -50.22 -10.33 18.40
C ARG A 164 -51.58 -9.85 17.92
N ARG A 165 -52.41 -10.80 17.46
CA ARG A 165 -53.87 -10.67 17.37
C ARG A 165 -54.48 -11.97 17.85
#